data_AF-A0A7J9QQF4-F1
#
_entry.id   AF-A0A7J9QQF4-F1
#
_cell.length_a   1.000
_cell.length_b   1.000
_cell.length_c   1.000
_cell.angle_alpha   90.00
_cell.angle_beta   90.00
_cell.angle_gamma   90.00
#
_symmetry.space_group_name_H-M   'P 1'
#
loop_
_entity.id
_entity.type
_entity.pdbx_description
1 polymer ?
#
loop_
_entity_poly.entity_id
_entity_poly.type
_entity_poly.pdbx_seq_one_letter_code
_entity_poly.pdbx_strand_id
1 'polypeptide(L)'
;MFRPETLLERKSTLFSIVVAGVVGILAFPVIAPHIFHGLHIVHIFLHIGGITLAVFITLLATIAYLRVRTKRLLLSAIAFGTFIAAESVLIIDATWPNIYDIGDLPLLEVGHLLTFSTLGLLAIGVFRND
;
A
#
# COMPACT_ATOMS: atom_id res chain seq x y z
N MET A 1 13.46 -35.46 3.54
CA MET A 1 13.20 -34.79 2.25
C MET A 1 13.25 -33.28 2.50
N PHE A 2 14.41 -32.65 2.30
CA PHE A 2 14.56 -31.19 2.44
C PHE A 2 14.11 -30.55 1.12
N ARG A 3 12.93 -29.93 1.11
CA ARG A 3 12.58 -29.01 0.03
C ARG A 3 13.20 -27.66 0.40
N PRO A 4 14.11 -27.10 -0.42
CA PRO A 4 14.58 -25.74 -0.19
C PRO A 4 13.38 -24.80 -0.26
N GLU A 5 13.15 -24.08 0.83
CA GLU A 5 12.13 -23.04 0.86
C GLU A 5 12.48 -21.98 -0.16
N THR A 6 11.54 -21.66 -1.05
CA THR A 6 11.75 -20.60 -2.03
C THR A 6 11.82 -19.24 -1.32
N LEU A 7 12.51 -18.25 -1.90
CA LEU A 7 12.64 -16.91 -1.31
C LEU A 7 11.28 -16.25 -1.00
N LEU A 8 10.22 -16.67 -1.70
CA LEU A 8 8.84 -16.23 -1.52
C LEU A 8 8.10 -16.92 -0.35
N GLU A 9 8.60 -18.04 0.15
CA GLU A 9 8.00 -18.78 1.27
C GLU A 9 8.48 -18.23 2.62
N ARG A 10 9.67 -17.62 2.68
CA ARG A 10 10.18 -16.95 3.88
C ARG A 10 9.60 -15.55 4.03
N LYS A 11 8.64 -15.42 4.95
CA LYS A 11 7.98 -14.15 5.28
C LYS A 11 8.96 -13.01 5.58
N SER A 12 10.05 -13.29 6.29
CA SER A 12 11.07 -12.28 6.62
C SER A 12 11.85 -11.82 5.39
N THR A 13 12.25 -12.75 4.51
CA THR A 13 12.92 -12.45 3.25
C THR A 13 12.00 -11.65 2.31
N LEU A 14 10.73 -12.07 2.20
CA LEU A 14 9.71 -11.36 1.42
C LEU A 14 9.48 -9.94 1.95
N PHE A 15 9.43 -9.76 3.28
CA PHE A 15 9.35 -8.44 3.90
C PHE A 15 10.56 -7.57 3.54
N SER A 16 11.78 -8.09 3.69
CA SER A 16 13.00 -7.34 3.37
C SER A 16 13.07 -6.94 1.89
N ILE A 17 12.66 -7.82 0.97
CA ILE A 17 12.61 -7.50 -0.47
C ILE A 17 11.60 -6.37 -0.74
N VAL A 18 10.40 -6.45 -0.14
CA VAL A 18 9.37 -5.41 -0.29
C VAL A 18 9.87 -4.09 0.25
N VAL A 19 10.44 -4.07 1.46
CA VAL A 19 11.01 -2.86 2.07
C VAL A 19 12.09 -2.27 1.17
N ALA A 20 13.07 -3.06 0.74
CA ALA A 20 14.16 -2.58 -0.10
C ALA A 20 13.65 -2.06 -1.45
N GLY A 21 12.67 -2.74 -2.07
CA GLY A 21 12.08 -2.33 -3.34
C GLY A 21 11.28 -1.03 -3.22
N VAL A 22 10.32 -0.96 -2.29
CA VAL A 22 9.45 0.21 -2.12
C VAL A 22 10.26 1.42 -1.69
N VAL A 23 11.10 1.28 -0.66
CA VAL A 23 11.94 2.39 -0.18
C VAL A 23 12.95 2.79 -1.26
N GLY A 24 13.57 1.84 -1.96
CA GLY A 24 14.53 2.15 -3.03
C GLY A 24 13.91 2.94 -4.19
N ILE A 25 12.67 2.61 -4.58
CA ILE A 25 11.96 3.30 -5.67
C ILE A 25 11.45 4.68 -5.23
N LEU A 26 10.91 4.79 -4.01
CA LEU A 26 10.20 6.00 -3.57
C LEU A 26 11.08 7.01 -2.83
N ALA A 27 12.12 6.57 -2.13
CA ALA A 27 12.88 7.44 -1.24
C ALA A 27 13.54 8.61 -1.99
N PHE A 28 14.20 8.36 -3.12
CA PHE A 28 14.89 9.43 -3.84
C PHE A 28 13.95 10.46 -4.49
N PRO A 29 12.99 10.08 -5.37
CA PRO A 29 12.17 11.06 -6.07
C PRO A 29 11.19 11.81 -5.17
N VAL A 30 10.76 11.21 -4.05
CA VAL A 30 9.74 11.80 -3.17
C VAL A 30 10.38 12.60 -2.02
N ILE A 31 11.51 12.13 -1.45
CA ILE A 31 12.13 12.82 -0.31
C ILE A 31 12.97 14.01 -0.77
N ALA A 32 13.71 13.89 -1.88
CA ALA A 32 14.62 14.93 -2.37
C ALA A 32 13.99 16.34 -2.51
N PRO A 33 12.79 16.51 -3.09
CA PRO A 33 12.16 17.84 -3.19
C PRO A 33 11.71 18.42 -1.83
N HIS A 34 11.58 17.58 -0.78
CA HIS A 34 10.96 17.96 0.49
C HIS A 34 11.94 18.00 1.68
N ILE A 35 13.24 17.76 1.45
CA ILE A 35 14.28 17.80 2.50
C ILE A 35 14.29 19.13 3.28
N PHE A 36 13.91 20.24 2.63
CA PHE A 36 13.92 21.58 3.23
C PHE A 36 12.55 22.04 3.77
N HIS A 37 11.51 21.22 3.65
CA HIS A 37 10.15 21.54 4.11
C HIS A 37 9.77 20.68 5.32
N GLY A 38 10.20 21.11 6.52
CA GLY A 38 10.27 20.26 7.73
C GLY A 38 9.01 19.46 8.11
N LEU A 39 7.81 20.05 8.10
CA LEU A 39 6.58 19.33 8.51
C LEU A 39 6.04 18.36 7.44
N HIS A 40 6.39 18.56 6.16
CA HIS A 40 5.92 17.71 5.07
C HIS A 40 6.63 16.36 5.05
N ILE A 41 7.88 16.29 5.51
CA ILE A 41 8.68 15.07 5.47
C ILE A 41 8.09 13.95 6.34
N VAL A 42 7.47 14.31 7.48
CA VAL A 42 6.86 13.34 8.40
C VAL A 42 5.66 12.66 7.74
N HIS A 43 4.79 13.43 7.09
CA HIS A 43 3.60 12.91 6.42
C HIS A 43 3.99 12.02 5.23
N ILE A 44 4.96 12.43 4.43
CA ILE A 44 5.52 11.63 3.33
C ILE A 44 6.09 10.30 3.84
N PHE A 45 6.83 10.34 4.94
CA PHE A 45 7.41 9.14 5.53
C PHE A 45 6.33 8.16 6.01
N LEU A 46 5.25 8.67 6.61
CA LEU A 46 4.11 7.84 7.00
C LEU A 46 3.46 7.17 5.79
N HIS A 47 3.29 7.89 4.68
CA HIS A 47 2.72 7.31 3.47
C HIS A 47 3.62 6.22 2.86
N ILE A 48 4.94 6.46 2.79
CA ILE A 48 5.89 5.44 2.31
C ILE A 48 5.87 4.19 3.21
N GLY A 49 5.81 4.38 4.53
CA GLY A 49 5.65 3.29 5.49
C GLY A 49 4.33 2.52 5.29
N GLY A 50 3.24 3.25 5.09
CA GLY A 50 1.91 2.71 4.77
C GLY A 50 1.93 1.84 3.51
N ILE A 51 2.47 2.35 2.40
CA ILE A 51 2.64 1.62 1.14
C ILE A 51 3.47 0.36 1.36
N THR A 52 4.59 0.47 2.07
CA THR A 52 5.49 -0.68 2.30
C THR A 52 4.77 -1.81 3.02
N LEU A 53 4.04 -1.50 4.09
CA LEU A 53 3.25 -2.49 4.83
C LEU A 53 2.10 -3.04 4.00
N ALA A 54 1.41 -2.18 3.25
CA ALA A 54 0.27 -2.58 2.44
C ALA A 54 0.67 -3.49 1.27
N VAL A 55 1.79 -3.21 0.58
CA VAL A 55 2.37 -4.10 -0.44
C VAL A 55 2.70 -5.46 0.16
N PHE A 56 3.35 -5.47 1.33
CA PHE A 56 3.69 -6.72 2.02
C PHE A 56 2.46 -7.56 2.35
N ILE A 57 1.44 -6.95 2.98
CA ILE A 57 0.22 -7.66 3.37
C ILE A 57 -0.60 -8.08 2.14
N THR A 58 -0.65 -7.25 1.09
CA THR A 58 -1.32 -7.60 -0.17
C THR A 58 -0.70 -8.85 -0.80
N LEU A 59 0.63 -8.94 -0.84
CA LEU A 59 1.33 -10.12 -1.35
C LEU A 59 1.03 -11.36 -0.49
N LEU A 60 1.10 -11.25 0.84
CA LEU A 60 0.76 -12.36 1.73
C LEU A 60 -0.69 -12.81 1.57
N ALA A 61 -1.63 -11.88 1.52
CA ALA A 61 -3.05 -12.17 1.32
C ALA A 61 -3.30 -12.83 -0.03
N THR A 62 -2.62 -12.37 -1.08
CA THR A 62 -2.69 -12.96 -2.43
C THR A 62 -2.13 -14.37 -2.46
N ILE A 63 -0.94 -14.61 -1.90
CA ILE A 63 -0.33 -15.94 -1.81
C ILE A 63 -1.24 -16.89 -1.01
N ALA A 64 -1.76 -16.44 0.13
CA ALA A 64 -2.69 -17.22 0.95
C ALA A 64 -3.99 -17.52 0.19
N TYR A 65 -4.54 -16.55 -0.54
CA TYR A 65 -5.72 -16.74 -1.37
C TYR A 65 -5.47 -17.79 -2.47
N LEU A 66 -4.33 -17.75 -3.14
CA LEU A 66 -4.01 -18.74 -4.18
C LEU A 66 -3.99 -20.18 -3.64
N ARG A 67 -3.65 -20.36 -2.34
CA ARG A 67 -3.58 -21.66 -1.67
C ARG A 67 -4.91 -22.12 -1.08
N VAL A 68 -5.65 -21.24 -0.42
CA VAL A 68 -6.86 -21.59 0.38
C VAL A 68 -8.16 -21.21 -0.34
N ARG A 69 -8.11 -20.22 -1.24
CA ARG A 69 -9.22 -19.75 -2.10
C ARG A 69 -10.45 -19.20 -1.35
N THR A 70 -10.30 -18.71 -0.12
CA THR A 70 -11.40 -18.03 0.60
C THR A 70 -11.60 -16.61 0.10
N LYS A 71 -12.86 -16.18 -0.02
CA LYS A 71 -13.20 -14.83 -0.48
C LYS A 71 -12.81 -13.78 0.55
N ARG A 72 -12.76 -14.13 1.84
CA ARG A 72 -12.18 -13.27 2.88
C ARG A 72 -10.74 -12.84 2.57
N LEU A 73 -9.89 -13.76 2.11
CA LEU A 73 -8.50 -13.44 1.73
C LEU A 73 -8.44 -12.60 0.45
N LEU A 74 -9.30 -12.89 -0.53
CA LEU A 74 -9.41 -12.08 -1.74
C LEU A 74 -9.81 -10.64 -1.43
N LEU A 75 -10.85 -10.45 -0.59
CA LEU A 75 -11.30 -9.13 -0.16
C LEU A 75 -10.19 -8.38 0.59
N SER A 76 -9.43 -9.08 1.43
CA SER A 76 -8.28 -8.49 2.12
C SER A 76 -7.20 -8.03 1.13
N ALA A 77 -6.87 -8.87 0.14
CA ALA A 77 -5.90 -8.51 -0.90
C ALA A 77 -6.36 -7.30 -1.74
N ILE A 78 -7.63 -7.26 -2.14
CA ILE A 78 -8.20 -6.12 -2.86
C ILE A 78 -8.20 -4.88 -1.97
N ALA A 79 -8.58 -4.98 -0.69
CA ALA A 79 -8.60 -3.86 0.22
C ALA A 79 -7.22 -3.24 0.40
N PHE A 80 -6.19 -4.03 0.72
CA PHE A 80 -4.83 -3.52 0.84
C PHE A 80 -4.26 -3.04 -0.52
N GLY A 81 -4.70 -3.62 -1.64
CA GLY A 81 -4.44 -3.09 -2.98
C GLY A 81 -5.04 -1.70 -3.19
N THR A 82 -6.29 -1.48 -2.80
CA THR A 82 -6.95 -0.17 -2.82
C THR A 82 -6.25 0.82 -1.89
N PHE A 83 -5.75 0.37 -0.74
CA PHE A 83 -4.96 1.20 0.16
C PHE A 83 -3.63 1.64 -0.46
N ILE A 84 -2.92 0.76 -1.16
CA ILE A 84 -1.70 1.14 -1.92
C ILE A 84 -2.03 2.24 -2.94
N ALA A 85 -3.16 2.12 -3.64
CA ALA A 85 -3.60 3.14 -4.58
C ALA A 85 -3.91 4.47 -3.87
N ALA A 86 -4.61 4.42 -2.74
CA ALA A 86 -4.91 5.60 -1.92
C ALA A 86 -3.64 6.34 -1.49
N GLU A 87 -2.69 5.62 -0.91
CA GLU A 87 -1.43 6.19 -0.42
C GLU A 87 -0.56 6.73 -1.57
N SER A 88 -0.59 6.07 -2.73
CA SER A 88 0.12 6.56 -3.93
C SER A 88 -0.45 7.89 -4.41
N VAL A 89 -1.78 8.01 -4.44
CA VAL A 89 -2.49 9.26 -4.78
C VAL A 89 -2.14 10.36 -3.79
N LEU A 90 -2.16 10.06 -2.48
CA LEU A 90 -1.83 11.03 -1.43
C LEU A 90 -0.36 11.48 -1.47
N ILE A 91 0.58 10.59 -1.81
CA ILE A 91 1.98 10.97 -2.02
C ILE A 91 2.12 11.89 -3.23
N ILE A 92 1.43 11.60 -4.34
CA ILE A 92 1.49 12.44 -5.54
C ILE A 92 0.97 13.84 -5.20
N ASP A 93 -0.17 13.95 -4.52
CA ASP A 93 -0.73 15.23 -4.09
C ASP A 93 0.20 15.98 -3.12
N ALA A 94 0.78 15.29 -2.13
CA ALA A 94 1.74 15.89 -1.20
C ALA A 94 3.04 16.36 -1.87
N THR A 95 3.42 15.72 -2.98
CA THR A 95 4.64 16.05 -3.72
C THR A 95 4.41 17.15 -4.75
N TRP A 96 3.26 17.12 -5.43
CA TRP A 96 2.86 18.03 -6.51
C TRP A 96 1.42 18.52 -6.30
N PRO A 97 1.19 19.42 -5.34
CA PRO A 97 -0.16 19.86 -4.99
C PRO A 97 -0.87 20.53 -6.16
N ASN A 98 -2.15 20.18 -6.37
CA ASN A 98 -3.05 20.72 -7.42
C ASN A 98 -2.60 20.50 -8.89
N ILE A 99 -1.49 19.79 -9.13
CA ILE A 99 -1.00 19.55 -10.51
C ILE A 99 -1.81 18.43 -11.20
N TYR A 100 -2.33 17.50 -10.42
CA TYR A 100 -2.97 16.27 -10.89
C TYR A 100 -4.43 16.13 -10.46
N ASP A 101 -5.10 17.25 -10.18
CA ASP A 101 -6.52 17.28 -9.85
C ASP A 101 -7.40 16.82 -11.02
N ILE A 102 -8.57 16.27 -10.69
CA ILE A 102 -9.52 15.72 -11.67
C ILE A 102 -10.66 16.72 -11.85
N GLY A 103 -10.47 17.70 -12.72
CA GLY A 103 -11.43 18.81 -12.88
C GLY A 103 -11.49 19.64 -11.60
N ASP A 104 -12.68 19.80 -11.03
CA ASP A 104 -12.88 20.51 -9.76
C ASP A 104 -12.65 19.64 -8.52
N LEU A 105 -12.32 18.35 -8.71
CA LEU A 105 -12.14 17.41 -7.61
C LEU A 105 -10.64 17.30 -7.24
N PRO A 106 -10.25 17.75 -6.03
CA PRO A 106 -8.86 17.67 -5.58
C PRO A 106 -8.38 16.24 -5.48
N LEU A 107 -7.12 15.99 -5.87
CA LEU A 107 -6.53 14.66 -5.81
C LEU A 107 -6.49 14.11 -4.36
N LEU A 108 -6.36 15.00 -3.38
CA LEU A 108 -6.51 14.71 -1.96
C LEU A 108 -7.82 14.00 -1.62
N GLU A 109 -8.95 14.46 -2.19
CA GLU A 109 -10.26 13.86 -1.94
C GLU A 109 -10.36 12.45 -2.55
N VAL A 110 -9.76 12.23 -3.72
CA VAL A 110 -9.65 10.89 -4.32
C VAL A 110 -8.94 9.94 -3.36
N GLY A 111 -7.80 10.36 -2.80
CA GLY A 111 -7.06 9.57 -1.82
C GLY A 111 -7.90 9.20 -0.59
N HIS A 112 -8.68 10.15 -0.06
CA HIS A 112 -9.60 9.89 1.05
C HIS A 112 -10.73 8.93 0.66
N LEU A 113 -11.33 9.06 -0.52
CA LEU A 113 -12.38 8.16 -0.99
C LEU A 113 -11.87 6.72 -1.18
N LEU A 114 -10.64 6.56 -1.66
CA LEU A 114 -9.98 5.25 -1.77
C LEU A 114 -9.67 4.65 -0.40
N THR A 115 -9.24 5.48 0.56
CA THR A 115 -9.03 5.06 1.95
C THR A 115 -10.34 4.61 2.60
N PHE A 116 -11.42 5.36 2.38
CA PHE A 116 -12.76 4.97 2.83
C PHE A 116 -13.22 3.66 2.18
N SER A 117 -12.97 3.49 0.88
CA SER A 117 -13.26 2.24 0.17
C SER A 117 -12.48 1.05 0.74
N THR A 118 -11.22 1.25 1.12
CA THR A 118 -10.40 0.24 1.81
C THR A 118 -11.08 -0.23 3.09
N LEU A 119 -11.54 0.70 3.93
CA LEU A 119 -12.25 0.39 5.17
C LEU A 119 -13.53 -0.40 4.89
N GLY A 120 -14.31 0.00 3.87
CA GLY A 120 -15.50 -0.73 3.45
C GLY A 120 -15.20 -2.16 3.02
N LEU A 121 -14.16 -2.38 2.20
CA LEU A 121 -13.73 -3.70 1.76
C LEU A 121 -13.26 -4.58 2.92
N LEU A 122 -12.50 -4.01 3.87
CA LEU A 122 -12.08 -4.73 5.08
C LEU A 122 -13.28 -5.09 5.96
N ALA A 123 -14.24 -4.18 6.15
CA ALA A 123 -15.44 -4.45 6.92
C ALA A 123 -16.25 -5.60 6.32
N ILE A 124 -16.45 -5.62 5.00
CA ILE A 124 -17.11 -6.73 4.29
C ILE A 124 -16.32 -8.04 4.50
N GLY A 125 -14.98 -7.98 4.44
CA GLY A 125 -14.12 -9.14 4.67
C GLY A 125 -14.19 -9.70 6.09
N VAL A 126 -14.34 -8.84 7.10
CA VAL A 126 -14.40 -9.24 8.53
C VAL A 126 -15.69 -9.99 8.86
N PHE A 127 -16.84 -9.54 8.35
CA PHE A 127 -18.13 -10.18 8.61
C PHE A 127 -18.42 -11.38 7.71
N ARG A 128 -17.47 -11.75 6.85
CA ARG A 128 -17.64 -12.88 5.95
C ARG A 128 -17.40 -14.21 6.68
N ASN A 129 -18.29 -15.17 6.46
CA ASN A 129 -18.32 -16.45 7.17
C ASN A 129 -18.01 -17.65 6.25
N ASP A 130 -17.11 -17.44 5.30
CA ASP A 130 -16.65 -18.46 4.35
C ASP A 130 -15.30 -19.07 4.72
#